data_AF-A0A961H6S6-F1
#
_entry.id   AF-A0A961H6S6-F1
#
_cell.length_a   1.000
_cell.length_b   1.000
_cell.length_c   1.000
_cell.angle_alpha   90.00
_cell.angle_beta   90.00
_cell.angle_gamma   90.00
#
_symmetry.space_group_name_H-M   'P 1'
#
loop_
_entity.id
_entity.type
_entity.pdbx_description
1 polymer ?
#
loop_
_entity_poly.entity_id
_entity_poly.type
_entity_poly.pdbx_seq_one_letter_code
_entity_poly.pdbx_strand_id
1 'polypeptide(L)'
;AEALPAEIALADSIGVAAPTDVTERFALAREIIADRPIALRAHFHNTRNTGLANAAAAAAAGVRTFDSSLGGIGGCPFAPAATGNIPTEDLLYMLHRMGLDSGIDLDALTANVDWLEGVLGHSVPGYLSKAGNFPALSY
;
A
#
# COMPACT_ATOMS: atom_id res chain seq x y z
N ALA A 1 -27.05 19.47 -9.11
CA ALA A 1 -26.03 19.78 -8.11
C ALA A 1 -24.83 18.90 -8.40
N GLU A 2 -23.65 19.47 -8.64
CA GLU A 2 -22.42 18.66 -8.76
C GLU A 2 -22.12 18.06 -7.38
N ALA A 3 -22.20 16.74 -7.27
CA ALA A 3 -21.82 16.03 -6.06
C ALA A 3 -20.29 15.97 -5.98
N LEU A 4 -19.73 16.36 -4.83
CA LEU A 4 -18.31 16.17 -4.55
C LEU A 4 -18.01 14.68 -4.31
N PRO A 5 -16.83 14.18 -4.73
CA PRO A 5 -16.43 12.82 -4.42
C PRO A 5 -16.14 12.68 -2.92
N ALA A 6 -16.40 11.51 -2.35
CA ALA A 6 -16.01 11.21 -0.96
C ALA A 6 -14.48 11.09 -0.82
N GLU A 7 -13.81 10.59 -1.87
CA GLU A 7 -12.37 10.35 -1.88
C GLU A 7 -11.74 10.69 -3.23
N ILE A 8 -10.47 11.10 -3.21
CA ILE A 8 -9.62 11.25 -4.39
C ILE A 8 -8.40 10.34 -4.23
N ALA A 9 -8.19 9.46 -5.21
CA ALA A 9 -7.05 8.54 -5.25
C ALA A 9 -5.93 9.08 -6.15
N LEU A 10 -4.70 9.07 -5.63
CA LEU A 10 -3.48 9.30 -6.41
C LEU A 10 -2.79 7.95 -6.64
N ALA A 11 -2.63 7.57 -7.91
CA ALA A 11 -2.13 6.27 -8.31
C ALA A 11 -0.78 6.35 -9.05
N ASP A 12 0.18 5.54 -8.63
CA ASP A 12 1.43 5.26 -9.36
C ASP A 12 1.27 3.97 -10.17
N SER A 13 0.53 4.06 -11.28
CA SER A 13 0.11 2.90 -12.07
C SER A 13 1.26 2.08 -12.67
N ILE A 14 2.43 2.70 -12.87
CA ILE A 14 3.59 2.06 -13.50
C ILE A 14 4.76 1.87 -12.53
N GLY A 15 4.60 2.24 -11.26
CA GLY A 15 5.64 2.10 -10.23
C GLY A 15 6.90 2.89 -10.56
N VAL A 16 6.77 4.19 -10.80
CA VAL A 16 7.89 5.10 -11.11
C VAL A 16 8.09 6.20 -10.09
N ALA A 17 7.14 6.41 -9.17
CA ALA A 17 7.24 7.49 -8.21
C ALA A 17 8.39 7.23 -7.21
N ALA A 18 9.06 8.31 -6.82
CA ALA A 18 9.94 8.34 -5.67
C ALA A 18 9.23 8.95 -4.44
N PRO A 19 9.73 8.74 -3.21
CA PRO A 19 9.10 9.30 -2.02
C PRO A 19 8.97 10.84 -2.04
N THR A 20 9.89 11.54 -2.71
CA THR A 20 9.82 13.00 -2.93
C THR A 20 8.65 13.38 -3.82
N ASP A 21 8.39 12.62 -4.89
CA ASP A 21 7.24 12.82 -5.79
C ASP A 21 5.92 12.73 -5.03
N VAL A 22 5.83 11.75 -4.14
CA VAL A 22 4.66 11.48 -3.31
C VAL A 22 4.44 12.61 -2.32
N THR A 23 5.49 13.00 -1.60
CA THR A 23 5.42 14.07 -0.60
C THR A 23 4.89 15.36 -1.21
N GLU A 24 5.45 15.76 -2.36
CA GLU A 24 5.03 16.97 -3.08
C GLU A 24 3.57 16.89 -3.55
N ARG A 25 3.19 15.80 -4.23
CA ARG A 25 1.85 15.66 -4.82
C ARG A 25 0.76 15.58 -3.76
N PHE A 26 0.99 14.87 -2.65
CA PHE A 26 0.00 14.81 -1.57
C PHE A 26 -0.09 16.13 -0.80
N ALA A 27 1.00 16.88 -0.64
CA ALA A 27 0.93 18.23 -0.06
C ALA A 27 0.04 19.14 -0.92
N LEU A 28 0.28 19.20 -2.23
CA LEU A 28 -0.54 19.98 -3.17
C LEU A 28 -2.00 19.52 -3.17
N ALA A 29 -2.25 18.21 -3.20
CA ALA A 29 -3.60 17.67 -3.17
C ALA A 29 -4.36 18.09 -1.90
N ARG A 30 -3.69 18.08 -0.74
CA ARG A 30 -4.29 18.55 0.53
C ARG A 30 -4.62 20.03 0.51
N GLU A 31 -3.77 20.86 -0.10
CA GLU A 31 -4.05 22.30 -0.24
C GLU A 31 -5.29 22.54 -1.12
N ILE A 32 -5.41 21.82 -2.25
CA ILE A 32 -6.54 21.96 -3.18
C ILE A 32 -7.88 21.59 -2.54
N ILE A 33 -7.90 20.64 -1.60
CA ILE A 33 -9.12 20.15 -0.96
C ILE A 33 -9.29 20.64 0.48
N ALA A 34 -8.50 21.60 0.94
CA ALA A 34 -8.43 21.99 2.35
C ALA A 34 -9.77 22.44 2.94
N ASP A 35 -10.66 23.00 2.12
CA ASP A 35 -12.00 23.46 2.49
C ASP A 35 -13.12 22.44 2.14
N ARG A 36 -12.76 21.21 1.76
CA ARG A 36 -13.69 20.19 1.27
C ARG A 36 -13.63 18.92 2.12
N PRO A 37 -14.77 18.26 2.37
CA PRO A 37 -14.82 16.99 3.09
C PRO A 37 -14.44 15.82 2.16
N ILE A 38 -13.24 15.85 1.59
CA ILE A 38 -12.73 14.84 0.66
C ILE A 38 -11.51 14.17 1.29
N ALA A 39 -11.50 12.84 1.38
CA ALA A 39 -10.34 12.11 1.85
C ALA A 39 -9.36 11.78 0.69
N LEU A 40 -8.07 11.67 1.02
CA LEU A 40 -7.05 11.25 0.07
C LEU A 40 -6.78 9.74 0.22
N ARG A 41 -6.65 9.07 -0.92
CA ARG A 41 -6.28 7.67 -1.05
C ARG A 41 -4.98 7.52 -1.85
N ALA A 42 -4.13 6.60 -1.44
CA ALA A 42 -2.89 6.29 -2.15
C ALA A 42 -2.92 4.89 -2.76
N HIS A 43 -2.47 4.78 -4.00
CA HIS A 43 -2.36 3.51 -4.73
C HIS A 43 -0.97 3.41 -5.34
N PHE A 44 -0.17 2.44 -4.92
CA PHE A 44 1.21 2.29 -5.39
C PHE A 44 1.48 0.88 -5.93
N HIS A 45 2.10 0.84 -7.11
CA HIS A 45 2.77 -0.36 -7.60
C HIS A 45 4.22 -0.40 -7.13
N ASN A 46 4.77 -1.60 -6.99
CA ASN A 46 6.15 -1.78 -6.52
C ASN A 46 7.15 -2.05 -7.66
N THR A 47 6.84 -1.66 -8.91
CA THR A 47 7.59 -2.03 -10.13
C THR A 47 9.09 -1.75 -10.04
N ARG A 48 9.46 -0.65 -9.37
CA ARG A 48 10.87 -0.22 -9.17
C ARG A 48 11.29 -0.26 -7.70
N ASN A 49 10.62 -1.09 -6.90
CA ASN A 49 10.91 -1.30 -5.48
C ASN A 49 10.82 -0.02 -4.60
N THR A 50 9.95 0.92 -4.97
CA THR A 50 9.73 2.17 -4.23
C THR A 50 8.35 2.24 -3.57
N GLY A 51 7.45 1.28 -3.83
CA GLY A 51 6.03 1.36 -3.46
C GLY A 51 5.79 1.47 -1.95
N LEU A 52 6.51 0.70 -1.12
CA LEU A 52 6.39 0.80 0.34
C LEU A 52 6.97 2.12 0.88
N ALA A 53 8.11 2.58 0.33
CA ALA A 53 8.67 3.89 0.69
C ALA A 53 7.72 5.03 0.31
N ASN A 54 7.04 4.92 -0.82
CA ASN A 54 6.00 5.83 -1.28
C ASN A 54 4.78 5.80 -0.34
N ALA A 55 4.34 4.61 0.09
CA ALA A 55 3.28 4.49 1.08
C ALA A 55 3.64 5.16 2.42
N ALA A 56 4.88 4.99 2.90
CA ALA A 56 5.36 5.68 4.10
C ALA A 56 5.36 7.20 3.93
N ALA A 57 5.79 7.72 2.77
CA ALA A 57 5.76 9.15 2.46
C ALA A 57 4.32 9.70 2.43
N ALA A 58 3.39 8.98 1.80
CA ALA A 58 1.97 9.34 1.81
C ALA A 58 1.38 9.33 3.23
N ALA A 59 1.72 8.34 4.05
CA ALA A 59 1.30 8.26 5.45
C ALA A 59 1.79 9.46 6.28
N ALA A 60 3.07 9.84 6.09
CA ALA A 60 3.67 11.02 6.70
C ALA A 60 3.01 12.33 6.23
N ALA A 61 2.55 12.38 4.97
CA ALA A 61 1.76 13.49 4.43
C ALA A 61 0.29 13.51 4.91
N GLY A 62 -0.12 12.56 5.76
CA GLY A 62 -1.46 12.53 6.36
C GLY A 62 -2.49 11.66 5.65
N VAL A 63 -2.10 10.87 4.63
CA VAL A 63 -2.97 9.90 3.98
C VAL A 63 -3.31 8.76 4.94
N ARG A 64 -4.58 8.33 4.95
CA ARG A 64 -5.07 7.24 5.82
C ARG A 64 -5.77 6.10 5.06
N THR A 65 -5.97 6.25 3.76
CA THR A 65 -6.58 5.24 2.91
C THR A 65 -5.55 4.76 1.89
N PHE A 66 -5.28 3.46 1.87
CA PHE A 66 -4.27 2.85 1.00
C PHE A 66 -4.87 1.67 0.25
N ASP A 67 -4.57 1.60 -1.05
CA ASP A 67 -4.82 0.42 -1.85
C ASP A 67 -3.58 -0.49 -1.82
N SER A 68 -3.82 -1.79 -1.73
CA SER A 68 -2.79 -2.83 -1.76
C SER A 68 -3.40 -4.14 -2.27
N SER A 69 -2.59 -5.18 -2.40
CA SER A 69 -3.08 -6.52 -2.73
C SER A 69 -2.39 -7.59 -1.90
N LEU A 70 -3.13 -8.60 -1.45
CA LEU A 70 -2.59 -9.71 -0.66
C LEU A 70 -1.45 -10.38 -1.43
N GLY A 71 -0.31 -10.59 -0.78
CA GLY A 71 0.86 -11.15 -1.45
C GLY A 71 1.56 -10.20 -2.44
N GLY A 72 1.00 -9.01 -2.70
CA GLY A 72 1.45 -8.10 -3.75
C GLY A 72 1.04 -8.55 -5.15
N ILE A 73 -0.05 -9.33 -5.25
CA ILE A 73 -0.55 -9.76 -6.55
C ILE A 73 -1.02 -8.57 -7.40
N GLY A 74 -1.06 -8.81 -8.70
CA GLY A 74 -1.27 -7.80 -9.71
C GLY A 74 -0.07 -7.70 -10.64
N GLY A 75 -0.16 -6.77 -11.56
CA GLY A 75 0.73 -6.71 -12.71
C GLY A 75 -0.10 -6.64 -13.98
N CYS A 76 0.43 -5.95 -14.97
CA CYS A 76 -0.26 -5.80 -16.24
C CYS A 76 -0.03 -7.09 -17.05
N PRO A 77 -1.08 -7.77 -17.56
CA PRO A 77 -0.89 -8.92 -18.45
C PRO A 77 -0.10 -8.56 -19.72
N PHE A 78 0.01 -7.27 -20.03
CA PHE A 78 0.78 -6.73 -21.15
C PHE A 78 2.21 -6.30 -20.78
N ALA A 79 2.62 -6.32 -19.50
CA ALA A 79 3.96 -5.97 -19.05
C ALA A 79 4.54 -7.07 -18.14
N PRO A 80 5.23 -8.08 -18.70
CA PRO A 80 5.65 -9.29 -17.98
C PRO A 80 6.55 -9.06 -16.77
N ALA A 81 7.23 -7.90 -16.69
CA ALA A 81 8.15 -7.54 -15.62
C ALA A 81 7.62 -6.39 -14.73
N ALA A 82 6.40 -5.90 -14.96
CA ALA A 82 5.79 -4.95 -14.04
C ALA A 82 5.41 -5.72 -12.77
N THR A 83 6.11 -5.48 -11.66
CA THR A 83 5.66 -6.01 -10.38
C THR A 83 4.31 -5.38 -10.03
N GLY A 84 3.50 -6.12 -9.28
CA GLY A 84 2.13 -5.75 -8.95
C GLY A 84 2.01 -4.63 -7.93
N ASN A 85 0.89 -4.66 -7.21
CA ASN A 85 0.62 -3.78 -6.09
C ASN A 85 1.65 -3.99 -4.98
N ILE A 86 1.75 -3.02 -4.06
CA ILE A 86 2.40 -3.29 -2.77
C ILE A 86 1.67 -4.43 -2.02
N PRO A 87 2.40 -5.39 -1.42
CA PRO A 87 1.80 -6.45 -0.61
C PRO A 87 1.05 -5.88 0.60
N THR A 88 -0.19 -6.31 0.82
CA THR A 88 -1.02 -5.82 1.93
C THR A 88 -0.36 -6.12 3.28
N GLU A 89 0.15 -7.32 3.46
CA GLU A 89 0.83 -7.75 4.69
C GLU A 89 2.10 -6.92 4.96
N ASP A 90 2.92 -6.64 3.94
CA ASP A 90 4.12 -5.82 4.07
C ASP A 90 3.77 -4.35 4.39
N LEU A 91 2.71 -3.83 3.75
CA LEU A 91 2.19 -2.48 4.02
C LEU A 91 1.70 -2.36 5.45
N LEU A 92 0.85 -3.31 5.91
CA LEU A 92 0.30 -3.29 7.25
C LEU A 92 1.39 -3.42 8.30
N TYR A 93 2.33 -4.35 8.12
CA TYR A 93 3.49 -4.46 9.00
C TYR A 93 4.23 -3.13 9.12
N MET A 94 4.56 -2.50 7.99
CA MET A 94 5.25 -1.20 8.00
C MET A 94 4.44 -0.12 8.72
N LEU A 95 3.15 0.04 8.39
CA LEU A 95 2.28 1.06 8.99
C LEU A 95 2.08 0.82 10.49
N HIS A 96 1.84 -0.42 10.92
CA HIS A 96 1.74 -0.79 12.33
C HIS A 96 3.03 -0.45 13.08
N ARG A 97 4.20 -0.76 12.49
CA ARG A 97 5.52 -0.41 13.06
C ARG A 97 5.79 1.10 13.08
N MET A 98 5.13 1.87 12.23
CA MET A 98 5.10 3.33 12.26
C MET A 98 4.07 3.92 13.26
N GLY A 99 3.33 3.07 13.98
CA GLY A 99 2.32 3.48 14.96
C GLY A 99 0.95 3.79 14.34
N LEU A 100 0.68 3.36 13.11
CA LEU A 100 -0.59 3.52 12.42
C LEU A 100 -1.33 2.19 12.41
N ASP A 101 -2.27 2.02 13.33
CA ASP A 101 -3.12 0.84 13.41
C ASP A 101 -4.20 0.83 12.31
N SER A 102 -4.45 -0.34 11.74
CA SER A 102 -5.50 -0.57 10.74
C SER A 102 -6.70 -1.34 11.31
N GLY A 103 -6.57 -1.94 12.50
CA GLY A 103 -7.57 -2.85 13.07
C GLY A 103 -7.63 -4.22 12.37
N ILE A 104 -6.71 -4.51 11.46
CA ILE A 104 -6.62 -5.80 10.75
C ILE A 104 -5.68 -6.72 11.51
N ASP A 105 -6.13 -7.94 11.78
CA ASP A 105 -5.30 -9.02 12.31
C ASP A 105 -4.27 -9.45 11.25
N LEU A 106 -3.02 -9.04 11.48
CA LEU A 106 -1.92 -9.26 10.56
C LEU A 106 -1.56 -10.74 10.43
N ASP A 107 -1.60 -11.49 11.53
CA ASP A 107 -1.27 -12.92 11.52
C ASP A 107 -2.35 -13.71 10.77
N ALA A 108 -3.62 -13.40 10.99
CA ALA A 108 -4.73 -13.99 10.26
C ALA A 108 -4.70 -13.63 8.76
N LEU A 109 -4.35 -12.40 8.40
CA LEU A 109 -4.18 -12.00 7.00
C LEU A 109 -3.05 -12.78 6.34
N THR A 110 -1.88 -12.82 6.99
CA THR A 110 -0.68 -13.46 6.45
C THR A 110 -0.86 -14.96 6.25
N ALA A 111 -1.65 -15.64 7.10
CA ALA A 111 -1.99 -17.05 6.93
C ALA A 111 -2.74 -17.36 5.61
N ASN A 112 -3.37 -16.36 4.98
CA ASN A 112 -4.06 -16.55 3.69
C ASN A 112 -3.12 -16.47 2.48
N VAL A 113 -1.84 -16.10 2.66
CA VAL A 113 -0.88 -16.04 1.54
C VAL A 113 -0.56 -17.42 1.01
N ASP A 114 -0.40 -18.43 1.88
CA ASP A 114 -0.14 -19.82 1.45
C ASP A 114 -1.30 -20.39 0.62
N TRP A 115 -2.53 -20.10 1.02
CA TRP A 115 -3.71 -20.45 0.22
C TRP A 115 -3.68 -19.79 -1.16
N LEU A 116 -3.35 -18.50 -1.21
CA LEU A 116 -3.29 -17.73 -2.45
C LEU A 116 -2.20 -18.27 -3.40
N GLU A 117 -1.00 -18.55 -2.88
CA GLU A 117 0.08 -19.18 -3.66
C GLU A 117 -0.35 -20.55 -4.19
N GLY A 118 -1.08 -21.33 -3.40
CA GLY A 118 -1.66 -22.61 -3.83
C GLY A 118 -2.65 -22.48 -4.98
N VAL A 119 -3.48 -21.43 -4.98
CA VAL A 119 -4.42 -21.13 -6.08
C VAL A 119 -3.70 -20.64 -7.33
N LEU A 120 -2.65 -19.82 -7.18
CA LEU A 120 -1.87 -19.25 -8.28
C LEU A 120 -0.88 -20.25 -8.89
N GLY A 121 -0.45 -21.25 -8.12
CA GLY A 121 0.56 -22.22 -8.53
C GLY A 121 1.98 -21.65 -8.57
N HIS A 122 2.21 -20.48 -7.97
CA HIS A 122 3.52 -19.85 -7.85
C HIS A 122 3.59 -18.96 -6.61
N SER A 123 4.80 -18.64 -6.18
CA SER A 123 5.03 -17.74 -5.06
C SER A 123 4.67 -16.28 -5.38
N VAL A 124 4.26 -15.53 -4.37
CA VAL A 124 3.91 -14.11 -4.48
C VAL A 124 5.06 -13.18 -4.02
N PRO A 125 5.07 -11.90 -4.45
CA PRO A 125 6.14 -10.95 -4.10
C PRO A 125 6.30 -10.64 -2.61
N GLY A 126 5.23 -10.69 -1.82
CA GLY A 126 5.23 -10.32 -0.39
C GLY A 126 6.26 -11.05 0.45
N TYR A 127 6.79 -10.36 1.46
CA TYR A 127 7.88 -10.88 2.29
C TYR A 127 7.46 -11.24 3.72
N LEU A 128 6.42 -10.60 4.28
CA LEU A 128 6.03 -10.85 5.66
C LEU A 128 5.58 -12.30 5.88
N SER A 129 4.86 -12.90 4.93
CA SER A 129 4.48 -14.32 5.01
C SER A 129 5.67 -15.27 5.10
N LYS A 130 6.82 -14.87 4.55
CA LYS A 130 8.06 -15.65 4.55
C LYS A 130 8.90 -15.37 5.80
N ALA A 131 8.90 -14.13 6.27
CA ALA A 131 9.74 -13.69 7.39
C ALA A 131 9.07 -13.91 8.76
N GLY A 132 7.74 -13.90 8.82
CA GLY A 132 6.98 -13.83 10.06
C GLY A 132 6.93 -12.41 10.65
N ASN A 133 6.00 -12.22 11.58
CA ASN A 133 5.83 -10.95 12.30
C ASN A 133 6.99 -10.69 13.28
N PHE A 134 7.22 -9.43 13.64
CA PHE A 134 8.23 -9.10 14.64
C PHE A 134 7.75 -9.56 16.03
N PRO A 135 8.56 -10.31 16.79
CA PRO A 135 8.14 -10.85 18.07
C PRO A 135 7.70 -9.75 19.04
N ALA A 136 6.60 -10.00 19.77
CA ALA A 136 6.30 -9.20 20.95
C ALA A 136 7.46 -9.33 21.94
N LEU A 137 7.92 -8.20 22.50
CA LEU A 137 8.92 -8.23 23.56
C LEU A 137 8.32 -8.96 24.77
N SER A 138 8.77 -10.18 25.02
CA SER A 138 8.52 -10.87 26.28
C SER A 138 9.44 -10.25 27.34
N TYR A 139 8.91 -9.36 28.18
CA TYR A 139 9.52 -9.02 29.46
C TYR A 139 8.87 -9.84 30.57
#